data_AF-A0AAV0WKF8-F1
#
_entry.id   AF-A0AAV0WKF8-F1
#
_cell.length_a   1.000
_cell.length_b   1.000
_cell.length_c   1.000
_cell.angle_alpha   90.00
_cell.angle_beta   90.00
_cell.angle_gamma   90.00
#
_symmetry.space_group_name_H-M   'P 1'
#
loop_
_entity.id
_entity.type
_entity.pdbx_description
1 polymer ?
#
loop_
_entity_poly.entity_id
_entity_poly.type
_entity_poly.pdbx_seq_one_letter_code
_entity_poly.pdbx_strand_id
1 'polypeptide(L)'
;MSGVFSGVQKRVSDIVPHAVYIHCHVHRLNLCLIQTIQNNSVVVNFFDTVQSLYKYLMNGHTRYELFMKIQADKKLQEIHLERLVESRWSYWHTSLKKILLRYTEIKDVLEVLTVQDDQTARAIGLLEEFS
;
A
#
# COMPACT_ATOMS: atom_id res chain seq x y z
N MET A 1 18.23 13.32 -7.36
CA MET A 1 19.11 12.89 -6.26
C MET A 1 20.35 13.76 -6.26
N SER A 2 20.64 14.41 -5.13
CA SER A 2 21.68 15.45 -4.97
C SER A 2 23.02 14.90 -4.47
N GLY A 3 23.37 13.66 -4.85
CA GLY A 3 24.61 13.04 -4.39
C GLY A 3 25.84 13.76 -4.93
N VAL A 4 26.76 14.14 -4.03
CA VAL A 4 27.96 14.95 -4.33
C VAL A 4 29.04 14.14 -5.05
N PHE A 5 29.12 12.83 -4.80
CA PHE A 5 30.17 11.95 -5.35
C PHE A 5 29.77 11.28 -6.67
N SER A 6 28.53 10.77 -6.76
CA SER A 6 28.06 10.01 -7.93
C SER A 6 26.57 10.21 -8.24
N GLY A 7 25.94 11.20 -7.59
CA GLY A 7 24.52 11.48 -7.77
C GLY A 7 24.22 12.08 -9.14
N VAL A 8 22.93 12.06 -9.51
CA VAL A 8 22.45 12.64 -10.78
C VAL A 8 22.88 14.10 -10.92
N GLN A 9 22.80 14.88 -9.83
CA GLN A 9 23.30 16.26 -9.82
C GLN A 9 24.77 16.36 -10.23
N LYS A 10 25.66 15.56 -9.61
CA LYS A 10 27.09 15.58 -9.89
C LYS A 10 27.39 15.22 -11.34
N ARG A 11 26.80 14.12 -11.83
CA ARG A 11 26.98 13.65 -13.22
C ARG A 11 26.52 14.69 -14.25
N VAL A 12 25.41 15.38 -14.00
CA VAL A 12 24.94 16.45 -14.89
C VAL A 12 25.87 17.66 -14.84
N SER A 13 26.33 18.06 -13.66
CA SER A 13 27.27 19.18 -13.48
C SER A 13 28.64 18.93 -14.09
N ASP A 14 29.11 17.68 -14.13
CA ASP A 14 30.40 17.31 -14.74
C ASP A 14 30.37 17.45 -16.27
N ILE A 15 29.20 17.29 -16.90
CA ILE A 15 28.99 17.46 -18.35
C ILE A 15 28.62 18.91 -18.69
N VAL A 16 27.78 19.55 -17.87
CA VAL A 16 27.29 20.92 -18.07
C VAL A 16 27.44 21.71 -16.76
N PRO A 17 28.59 22.40 -16.56
CA PRO A 17 28.90 23.11 -15.30
C PRO A 17 27.93 24.25 -14.96
N HIS A 18 27.24 24.80 -15.97
CA HIS A 18 26.28 25.89 -15.80
C HIS A 18 24.85 25.41 -15.51
N ALA A 19 24.61 24.09 -15.46
CA ALA A 19 23.29 23.55 -15.17
C ALA A 19 22.90 23.84 -13.71
N VAL A 20 21.78 24.54 -13.51
CA VAL A 20 21.24 24.81 -12.18
C VAL A 20 20.48 23.59 -11.70
N TYR A 21 20.93 23.00 -10.58
CA TYR A 21 20.22 21.91 -9.93
C TYR A 21 19.17 22.43 -8.97
N ILE A 22 17.90 22.09 -9.21
CA ILE A 22 16.78 22.41 -8.33
C ILE A 22 16.18 21.11 -7.80
N HIS A 23 15.96 21.05 -6.49
CA HIS A 23 15.28 19.91 -5.89
C HIS A 23 13.79 19.91 -6.25
N CYS A 24 13.27 18.75 -6.63
CA CYS A 24 11.84 18.56 -6.78
C CYS A 24 11.15 18.68 -5.40
N HIS A 25 10.29 19.68 -5.24
CA HIS A 25 9.52 19.90 -4.00
C HIS A 25 8.67 18.70 -3.62
N VAL A 26 8.03 18.05 -4.60
CA VAL A 26 7.25 16.83 -4.38
C VAL A 26 8.11 15.70 -3.82
N HIS A 27 9.34 15.54 -4.32
CA HIS A 27 10.26 14.52 -3.81
C HIS A 27 10.71 14.83 -2.37
N ARG A 28 11.00 16.10 -2.06
CA ARG A 28 11.35 16.53 -0.70
C ARG A 28 10.22 16.26 0.28
N LEU A 29 8.99 16.62 -0.09
CA LEU A 29 7.81 16.35 0.73
C LEU A 29 7.63 14.85 0.97
N ASN A 30 7.75 14.03 -0.08
CA ASN A 30 7.66 12.57 0.04
C ASN A 30 8.73 12.00 0.99
N LEU A 31 9.97 12.49 0.94
CA LEU A 31 11.02 12.08 1.88
C LEU A 31 10.67 12.46 3.33
N CYS A 32 10.22 13.70 3.58
CA CYS A 32 9.82 14.12 4.93
C CYS A 32 8.66 13.27 5.48
N LEU A 33 7.67 12.96 4.63
CA LEU A 33 6.54 12.09 5.00
C LEU A 33 7.00 10.68 5.34
N ILE A 34 7.82 10.05 4.50
CA ILE A 34 8.35 8.70 4.74
C ILE A 34 9.19 8.65 6.01
N GLN A 35 10.04 9.64 6.27
CA GLN A 35 10.84 9.69 7.49
C GLN A 35 9.97 9.85 8.74
N THR A 36 8.95 10.70 8.69
CA THR A 36 8.00 10.88 9.79
C THR A 36 7.20 9.58 10.02
N ILE A 37 6.75 8.99 8.92
CA ILE A 37 6.38 7.59 8.69
C ILE A 37 7.02 6.60 9.64
N GLN A 38 8.25 6.31 9.23
CA GLN A 38 9.11 5.26 9.74
C GLN A 38 9.53 5.49 11.19
N ASN A 39 9.42 6.73 11.68
CA ASN A 39 9.73 7.04 13.07
C ASN A 39 8.54 6.81 14.04
N ASN A 40 7.37 6.44 13.53
CA ASN A 40 6.20 6.12 14.34
C ASN A 40 5.80 4.65 14.16
N SER A 41 6.10 3.82 15.14
CA SER A 41 5.84 2.38 15.11
C SER A 41 4.36 2.03 14.92
N VAL A 42 3.44 2.82 15.52
CA VAL A 42 2.00 2.59 15.36
C VAL A 42 1.58 2.75 13.91
N VAL A 43 2.09 3.80 13.25
CA VAL A 43 1.73 4.06 11.85
C VAL A 43 2.41 3.08 10.90
N VAL A 44 3.65 2.66 11.20
CA VAL A 44 4.34 1.60 10.46
C VAL A 44 3.53 0.30 10.54
N ASN A 45 3.15 -0.13 11.75
CA ASN A 45 2.36 -1.36 11.95
C ASN A 45 1.02 -1.29 11.19
N PHE A 46 0.34 -0.14 11.22
CA PHE A 46 -0.89 0.06 10.45
C PHE A 46 -0.69 -0.17 8.94
N PHE A 47 0.35 0.41 8.34
CA PHE A 47 0.62 0.22 6.91
C PHE A 47 1.13 -1.19 6.59
N ASP A 48 1.81 -1.86 7.53
CA ASP A 48 2.16 -3.27 7.41
C ASP A 48 0.92 -4.17 7.39
N THR A 49 -0.10 -3.87 8.21
CA THR A 49 -1.41 -4.55 8.17
C THR A 49 -2.10 -4.34 6.82
N VAL A 50 -2.14 -3.10 6.32
CA VAL A 50 -2.71 -2.77 5.00
C VAL A 50 -2.01 -3.54 3.88
N GLN A 51 -0.68 -3.57 3.89
CA GLN A 51 0.11 -4.29 2.89
C GLN A 51 -0.05 -5.81 3.02
N SER A 52 -0.23 -6.31 4.23
CA SER A 52 -0.47 -7.72 4.52
C SER A 52 -1.84 -8.17 4.03
N LEU A 53 -2.88 -7.36 4.23
CA LEU A 53 -4.21 -7.59 3.67
C LEU A 53 -4.16 -7.67 2.14
N TYR A 54 -3.53 -6.69 1.48
CA TYR A 54 -3.37 -6.71 0.04
C TYR A 54 -2.70 -8.01 -0.43
N LYS A 55 -1.57 -8.39 0.18
CA LYS A 55 -0.84 -9.61 -0.18
C LYS A 55 -1.69 -10.86 0.03
N TYR A 56 -2.48 -10.88 1.09
CA TYR A 56 -3.33 -12.01 1.42
C TYR A 56 -4.44 -12.18 0.38
N LEU A 57 -5.27 -11.15 0.18
CA LEU A 57 -6.43 -11.24 -0.70
C LEU A 57 -6.06 -11.22 -2.20
N MET A 58 -5.11 -10.39 -2.62
CA MET A 58 -4.85 -10.16 -4.06
C MET A 58 -3.87 -11.17 -4.67
N ASN A 59 -2.98 -11.78 -3.90
CA ASN A 59 -2.01 -12.73 -4.46
C ASN A 59 -2.52 -14.18 -4.48
N GLY A 60 -3.62 -14.48 -3.79
CA GLY A 60 -4.24 -15.81 -3.81
C GLY A 60 -5.42 -15.82 -4.79
N HIS A 61 -5.39 -16.69 -5.80
CA HIS A 61 -6.43 -16.72 -6.84
C HIS A 61 -7.83 -16.97 -6.26
N THR A 62 -8.00 -18.02 -5.45
CA THR A 62 -9.28 -18.37 -4.82
C THR A 62 -9.81 -17.25 -3.90
N ARG A 63 -8.92 -16.61 -3.14
CA ARG A 63 -9.29 -15.51 -2.21
C ARG A 63 -9.67 -14.24 -2.97
N TYR A 64 -8.96 -13.95 -4.04
CA TYR A 64 -9.28 -12.87 -4.95
C TYR A 64 -10.66 -13.09 -5.60
N GLU A 65 -10.92 -14.28 -6.12
CA GLU A 65 -12.21 -14.61 -6.72
C GLU A 65 -13.36 -14.51 -5.72
N LEU A 66 -13.15 -14.95 -4.47
CA LEU A 66 -14.13 -14.79 -3.41
C LEU A 66 -14.43 -13.31 -3.13
N PHE A 67 -13.39 -12.45 -3.07
CA PHE A 67 -13.56 -11.01 -2.90
C PHE A 67 -14.31 -10.35 -4.06
N MET A 68 -14.07 -10.79 -5.30
CA MET A 68 -14.82 -10.32 -6.47
C MET A 68 -16.27 -10.78 -6.44
N LYS A 69 -16.50 -12.06 -6.07
CA LYS A 69 -17.83 -12.65 -5.98
C LYS A 69 -18.71 -11.95 -4.94
N ILE A 70 -18.18 -11.68 -3.74
CA ILE A 70 -18.95 -10.97 -2.70
C ILE A 70 -19.34 -9.56 -3.15
N GLN A 71 -18.48 -8.87 -3.91
CA GLN A 71 -18.82 -7.57 -4.49
C GLN A 71 -19.95 -7.69 -5.53
N ALA A 72 -19.86 -8.69 -6.41
CA ALA A 72 -20.87 -8.94 -7.45
C ALA A 72 -22.24 -9.34 -6.85
N ASP A 73 -22.24 -10.20 -5.85
CA ASP A 73 -23.46 -10.66 -5.15
C ASP A 73 -24.20 -9.50 -4.48
N LYS A 74 -23.45 -8.53 -3.94
CA LYS A 74 -23.99 -7.28 -3.37
C LYS A 74 -24.30 -6.20 -4.42
N LYS A 75 -24.12 -6.48 -5.72
CA LYS A 75 -24.30 -5.54 -6.84
C LYS A 75 -23.48 -4.26 -6.69
N LEU A 76 -22.29 -4.37 -6.11
CA LEU A 76 -21.37 -3.26 -5.91
C LEU A 76 -20.48 -3.07 -7.13
N GLN A 77 -19.99 -1.84 -7.34
CA GLN A 77 -18.90 -1.64 -8.29
C GLN A 77 -17.69 -2.46 -7.84
N GLU A 78 -17.28 -3.38 -8.70
CA GLU A 78 -16.09 -4.19 -8.53
C GLU A 78 -14.84 -3.32 -8.49
N ILE A 79 -14.07 -3.46 -7.41
CA ILE A 79 -12.77 -2.83 -7.28
C ILE A 79 -11.74 -3.85 -6.80
N HIS A 80 -10.47 -3.57 -7.11
CA HIS A 80 -9.33 -4.33 -6.63
C HIS A 80 -8.53 -3.51 -5.64
N LEU A 81 -8.05 -4.14 -4.57
CA LEU A 81 -7.15 -3.50 -3.62
C LEU A 81 -5.82 -3.15 -4.30
N GLU A 82 -5.17 -2.10 -3.80
CA GLU A 82 -3.90 -1.61 -4.36
C GLU A 82 -2.74 -1.87 -3.43
N ARG A 83 -1.61 -2.26 -4.01
CA ARG A 83 -0.35 -2.42 -3.31
C ARG A 83 0.16 -1.07 -2.81
N LEU A 84 0.74 -1.04 -1.61
CA LEU A 84 1.49 0.13 -1.17
C LEU A 84 2.81 0.21 -1.94
N VAL A 85 3.15 1.42 -2.38
CA VAL A 85 4.43 1.70 -3.04
C VAL A 85 5.22 2.61 -2.14
N GLU A 86 6.30 2.09 -1.55
CA GLU A 86 7.13 2.80 -0.57
C GLU A 86 7.61 4.17 -1.06
N SER A 87 7.98 4.27 -2.34
CA SER A 87 8.52 5.49 -2.93
C SER A 87 7.48 6.53 -3.34
N ARG A 88 6.17 6.21 -3.27
CA ARG A 88 5.09 7.08 -3.75
C ARG A 88 3.88 7.05 -2.82
N TRP A 89 3.92 7.89 -1.80
CA TRP A 89 2.85 7.98 -0.80
C TRP A 89 1.45 8.24 -1.37
N SER A 90 1.34 8.93 -2.50
CA SER A 90 0.04 9.19 -3.14
C SER A 90 -0.75 7.89 -3.40
N TYR A 91 -0.06 6.77 -3.62
CA TYR A 91 -0.69 5.45 -3.79
C TYR A 91 -1.23 4.88 -2.47
N TRP A 92 -0.67 5.29 -1.32
CA TRP A 92 -1.15 4.85 -0.01
C TRP A 92 -2.54 5.41 0.25
N HIS A 93 -2.76 6.69 -0.09
CA HIS A 93 -4.08 7.29 -0.01
C HIS A 93 -5.11 6.54 -0.88
N THR A 94 -4.78 6.21 -2.12
CA THR A 94 -5.69 5.46 -3.00
C THR A 94 -5.98 4.06 -2.46
N SER A 95 -4.96 3.36 -1.97
CA SER A 95 -5.12 2.04 -1.34
C SER A 95 -6.05 2.10 -0.12
N LEU A 96 -5.82 3.05 0.80
CA LEU A 96 -6.67 3.27 1.96
C LEU A 96 -8.11 3.62 1.58
N LYS A 97 -8.28 4.49 0.58
CA LYS A 97 -9.62 4.86 0.09
C LYS A 97 -10.40 3.64 -0.41
N LYS A 98 -9.73 2.72 -1.10
CA LYS A 98 -10.36 1.47 -1.59
C LYS A 98 -10.71 0.52 -0.46
N ILE A 99 -9.83 0.38 0.53
CA ILE A 99 -10.10 -0.43 1.74
C ILE A 99 -11.30 0.15 2.48
N LEU A 100 -11.34 1.46 2.70
CA LEU A 100 -12.46 2.13 3.35
C LEU A 100 -13.78 1.92 2.58
N LEU A 101 -13.73 2.04 1.26
CA LEU A 101 -14.90 1.86 0.39
C LEU A 101 -15.47 0.43 0.42
N ARG A 102 -14.62 -0.58 0.68
CA ARG A 102 -14.99 -2.01 0.69
C ARG A 102 -14.79 -2.65 2.05
N TYR A 103 -14.80 -1.86 3.11
CA TYR A 103 -14.44 -2.34 4.44
C TYR A 103 -15.36 -3.48 4.93
N THR A 104 -16.67 -3.33 4.68
CA THR A 104 -17.67 -4.37 5.00
C THR A 104 -17.44 -5.65 4.20
N GLU A 105 -17.15 -5.54 2.90
CA GLU A 105 -16.90 -6.71 2.04
C GLU A 105 -15.59 -7.40 2.39
N ILE A 106 -14.58 -6.64 2.81
CA ILE A 106 -13.31 -7.19 3.30
C ILE A 106 -13.56 -8.01 4.56
N LYS A 107 -14.37 -7.52 5.51
CA LYS A 107 -14.75 -8.27 6.72
C LYS A 107 -15.46 -9.57 6.37
N ASP A 108 -16.50 -9.52 5.54
CA ASP A 108 -17.26 -10.70 5.13
C ASP A 108 -16.35 -11.77 4.48
N VAL A 109 -15.42 -11.34 3.61
CA VAL A 109 -14.46 -12.24 2.99
C VAL A 109 -13.53 -12.86 4.02
N LEU A 110 -13.00 -12.06 4.95
CA LEU A 110 -12.13 -12.57 6.00
C LEU A 110 -12.85 -13.56 6.91
N GLU A 111 -14.11 -13.30 7.27
CA GLU A 111 -14.95 -14.23 8.03
C GLU A 111 -15.11 -15.58 7.32
N VAL A 112 -15.41 -15.58 6.02
CA VAL A 112 -15.52 -16.82 5.23
C VAL A 112 -14.16 -17.56 5.17
N LEU A 113 -13.07 -16.83 4.95
CA LEU A 113 -11.73 -17.40 4.85
C LEU A 113 -11.21 -17.95 6.19
N THR A 114 -11.73 -17.50 7.34
CA THR A 114 -11.35 -18.09 8.64
C THR A 114 -11.79 -19.55 8.77
N VAL A 115 -12.80 -19.98 8.00
CA VAL A 115 -13.36 -21.35 8.05
C VAL A 115 -12.86 -22.21 6.88
N GLN A 116 -12.62 -21.61 5.71
CA GLN A 116 -12.45 -22.34 4.45
C GLN A 116 -11.06 -22.22 3.78
N ASP A 117 -10.18 -21.33 4.25
CA ASP A 117 -8.87 -21.10 3.62
C ASP A 117 -7.77 -22.02 4.18
N ASP A 118 -6.77 -22.35 3.36
CA ASP A 118 -5.58 -23.07 3.84
C ASP A 118 -4.72 -22.24 4.81
N GLN A 119 -4.92 -20.92 4.86
CA GLN A 119 -4.22 -19.98 5.75
C GLN A 119 -5.17 -19.31 6.75
N THR A 120 -6.07 -20.10 7.38
CA THR A 120 -7.05 -19.63 8.38
C THR A 120 -6.44 -18.76 9.49
N ALA A 121 -5.28 -19.14 10.04
CA ALA A 121 -4.60 -18.36 11.09
C ALA A 121 -4.28 -16.92 10.65
N ARG A 122 -3.95 -16.74 9.37
CA ARG A 122 -3.67 -15.42 8.80
C ARG A 122 -4.95 -14.62 8.54
N ALA A 123 -6.03 -15.29 8.16
CA ALA A 123 -7.36 -14.67 8.05
C ALA A 123 -7.85 -14.17 9.41
N ILE A 124 -7.72 -14.98 10.47
CA ILE A 124 -8.09 -14.63 11.85
C ILE A 124 -7.31 -13.39 12.31
N GLY A 125 -5.98 -13.40 12.18
CA GLY A 125 -5.18 -12.24 12.59
C GLY A 125 -5.54 -10.96 11.83
N LEU A 126 -5.82 -11.05 10.52
CA LEU A 126 -6.28 -9.90 9.75
C LEU A 126 -7.71 -9.45 10.15
N LEU A 127 -8.58 -10.37 10.54
CA LEU A 127 -9.93 -10.04 11.00
C LEU A 127 -9.91 -9.35 12.37
N GLU A 128 -9.03 -9.78 13.28
CA GLU A 128 -8.82 -9.14 14.59
C GLU A 128 -8.34 -7.70 14.43
N GLU A 129 -7.38 -7.45 13.55
CA GLU A 129 -6.89 -6.10 13.23
C GLU A 129 -7.98 -5.20 12.60
N PHE A 130 -9.01 -5.81 12.01
CA PHE A 130 -10.15 -5.11 11.43
C PHE A 130 -11.35 -5.01 12.37
N SER A 131 -11.38 -5.70 13.52
CA SER A 131 -12.54 -5.75 14.41
C SER A 131 -12.66 -4.51 15.29
#